data_AF-A0AAU9KCE8-F1
#
_entry.id   AF-A0AAU9KCE8-F1
#
_cell.length_a   1.000
_cell.length_b   1.000
_cell.length_c   1.000
_cell.angle_alpha   90.00
_cell.angle_beta   90.00
_cell.angle_gamma   90.00
#
_symmetry.space_group_name_H-M   'P 1'
#
loop_
_entity.id
_entity.type
_entity.pdbx_description
1 polymer ?
#
loop_
_entity_poly.entity_id
_entity_poly.type
_entity_poly.pdbx_seq_one_letter_code
_entity_poly.pdbx_strand_id
1 'polypeptide(L)'
;MEEEYIKLFLIWNLAFTFIANSPFILAIAIVLNIDDGSCDKPIRQWLIVWEAVNCFLIVIFSILIIEKINKKIQKFLLIFIFIPGRLFSVAWVIVGSLWEFKSDDCYDDFYNGWALNLATLIVDYISIGAFFCLLCYIGMCSCLTHMFRGWKITF
;
A
#
# COMPACT_ATOMS: atom_id res chain seq x y z
N MET A 1 6.60 23.55 -9.83
CA MET A 1 7.06 22.21 -10.27
C MET A 1 7.08 21.22 -9.11
N GLU A 2 7.93 21.37 -8.08
CA GLU A 2 8.01 20.41 -6.96
C GLU A 2 6.67 20.16 -6.23
N GLU A 3 5.89 21.20 -5.97
CA GLU A 3 4.60 21.09 -5.28
C GLU A 3 3.52 20.35 -6.10
N GLU A 4 3.57 20.46 -7.42
CA GLU A 4 2.63 19.82 -8.34
C GLU A 4 2.93 18.32 -8.45
N TYR A 5 4.22 17.94 -8.48
CA TYR A 5 4.64 16.55 -8.39
C TYR A 5 4.24 15.89 -7.08
N ILE A 6 4.39 16.58 -5.94
CA ILE A 6 3.98 16.05 -4.63
C ILE A 6 2.46 15.83 -4.59
N LYS A 7 1.66 16.76 -5.13
CA LYS A 7 0.20 16.60 -5.19
C LYS A 7 -0.21 15.46 -6.12
N LEU A 8 0.37 15.36 -7.31
CA LEU A 8 0.12 14.25 -8.23
C LEU A 8 0.50 12.90 -7.61
N PHE A 9 1.65 12.84 -6.93
CA PHE A 9 2.08 11.65 -6.19
C PHE A 9 1.08 11.28 -5.09
N LEU A 10 0.63 12.26 -4.29
CA LEU A 10 -0.37 12.03 -3.24
C LEU A 10 -1.70 11.55 -3.80
N ILE A 11 -2.20 12.18 -4.86
CA ILE A 11 -3.46 11.80 -5.54
C ILE A 11 -3.33 10.39 -6.10
N TRP A 12 -2.21 10.06 -6.75
CA TRP A 12 -1.98 8.72 -7.27
C TRP A 12 -1.96 7.66 -6.15
N ASN A 13 -1.28 7.95 -5.04
CA ASN A 13 -1.25 7.05 -3.88
C ASN A 13 -2.63 6.88 -3.23
N LEU A 14 -3.39 7.97 -3.09
CA LEU A 14 -4.75 7.91 -2.55
C LEU A 14 -5.67 7.11 -3.48
N ALA A 15 -5.68 7.43 -4.78
CA ALA A 15 -6.50 6.75 -5.76
C ALA A 15 -6.17 5.25 -5.79
N PHE A 16 -4.88 4.90 -5.75
CA PHE A 16 -4.44 3.52 -5.67
C PHE A 16 -4.92 2.84 -4.39
N THR A 17 -4.65 3.43 -3.22
CA THR A 17 -5.05 2.86 -1.92
C THR A 17 -6.57 2.71 -1.83
N PHE A 18 -7.33 3.70 -2.32
CA PHE A 18 -8.77 3.67 -2.29
C PHE A 18 -9.35 2.62 -3.26
N ILE A 19 -8.92 2.61 -4.52
CA ILE A 19 -9.45 1.68 -5.53
C ILE A 19 -9.02 0.23 -5.24
N ALA A 20 -7.74 0.04 -4.89
CA ALA A 20 -7.19 -1.30 -4.67
C ALA A 20 -7.62 -1.88 -3.31
N ASN A 21 -7.63 -1.09 -2.23
CA ASN A 21 -7.80 -1.63 -0.88
C ASN A 21 -9.23 -1.50 -0.33
N SER A 22 -10.05 -0.54 -0.79
CA SER A 22 -11.41 -0.37 -0.22
C SER A 22 -12.33 -1.58 -0.36
N PRO A 23 -12.30 -2.37 -1.45
CA PRO A 23 -13.13 -3.59 -1.53
C PRO A 23 -12.71 -4.62 -0.48
N PHE A 24 -11.40 -4.73 -0.20
CA PHE A 24 -10.87 -5.65 0.79
C PHE A 24 -11.12 -5.17 2.22
N ILE A 25 -10.99 -3.88 2.50
CA ILE A 25 -11.36 -3.30 3.80
C ILE A 25 -12.80 -3.67 4.15
N LEU A 26 -13.74 -3.44 3.21
CA LEU A 26 -15.14 -3.78 3.43
C LEU A 26 -15.36 -5.29 3.59
N ALA A 27 -14.71 -6.10 2.75
CA ALA A 27 -14.86 -7.55 2.81
C ALA A 27 -14.30 -8.13 4.12
N ILE A 28 -13.14 -7.64 4.58
CA ILE A 28 -12.52 -8.02 5.85
C ILE A 28 -13.44 -7.62 7.01
N ALA A 29 -13.94 -6.39 7.04
CA ALA A 29 -14.86 -5.94 8.08
C ALA A 29 -16.12 -6.83 8.19
N ILE A 30 -16.69 -7.21 7.04
CA ILE A 30 -17.86 -8.09 6.97
C ILE A 30 -17.51 -9.49 7.48
N VAL A 31 -16.44 -10.10 6.97
CA VAL A 31 -16.05 -11.47 7.35
C VAL A 31 -15.69 -11.54 8.82
N LEU A 32 -14.93 -10.58 9.35
CA LEU A 32 -14.56 -10.54 10.77
C LEU A 32 -15.76 -10.40 11.71
N ASN A 33 -16.86 -9.81 11.24
CA ASN A 33 -18.09 -9.62 12.01
C ASN A 33 -19.07 -10.79 11.92
N ILE A 34 -19.04 -11.56 10.82
CA ILE A 34 -19.94 -12.71 10.61
C ILE A 34 -19.31 -14.01 11.09
N ASP A 35 -17.99 -14.12 10.94
CA ASP A 35 -17.24 -15.35 11.20
C ASP A 35 -16.36 -15.17 12.44
N ASP A 36 -16.76 -15.84 13.52
CA ASP A 36 -16.00 -15.96 14.76
C ASP A 36 -14.96 -17.09 14.70
N GLY A 37 -14.83 -17.75 13.53
CA GLY A 37 -13.80 -18.72 13.25
C GLY A 37 -12.42 -18.19 13.63
N SER A 38 -11.66 -19.04 14.30
CA SER A 38 -10.28 -18.77 14.69
C SER A 38 -9.44 -19.98 14.36
N CYS A 39 -8.27 -19.77 13.78
CA CYS A 39 -7.25 -20.81 13.68
C CYS A 39 -6.09 -20.50 14.62
N ASP A 40 -5.19 -21.46 14.82
CA ASP A 40 -4.02 -21.31 15.69
C ASP A 40 -3.06 -20.19 15.23
N LYS A 41 -3.17 -19.76 13.97
CA LYS A 41 -2.41 -18.65 13.42
C LYS A 41 -3.13 -17.32 13.63
N PRO A 42 -2.38 -16.23 13.89
CA PRO A 42 -2.97 -14.92 14.15
C PRO A 42 -3.46 -14.19 12.87
N ILE A 43 -3.98 -14.92 11.87
CA ILE A 43 -4.46 -14.34 10.59
C ILE A 43 -5.58 -13.34 10.87
N ARG A 44 -6.54 -13.68 11.75
CA ARG A 44 -7.64 -12.80 12.13
C ARG A 44 -7.15 -11.49 12.73
N GLN A 45 -6.24 -11.55 13.71
CA GLN A 45 -5.67 -10.37 14.35
C GLN A 45 -4.90 -9.51 13.34
N TRP A 46 -4.21 -10.14 12.40
CA TRP A 46 -3.46 -9.41 11.38
C TRP A 46 -4.36 -8.71 10.38
N LEU A 47 -5.42 -9.37 9.91
CA LEU A 47 -6.40 -8.73 9.03
C LEU A 47 -7.01 -7.49 9.71
N ILE A 48 -7.29 -7.55 11.02
CA ILE A 48 -7.72 -6.38 11.81
C ILE A 48 -6.66 -5.27 11.79
N VAL A 49 -5.39 -5.59 12.03
CA VAL A 49 -4.30 -4.60 12.02
C VAL A 49 -4.14 -3.99 10.63
N TRP A 50 -4.18 -4.80 9.58
CA TRP A 50 -4.08 -4.35 8.19
C TRP A 50 -5.23 -3.41 7.83
N GLU A 51 -6.47 -3.77 8.19
CA GLU A 51 -7.65 -2.95 7.97
C GLU A 51 -7.50 -1.60 8.68
N ALA A 52 -7.15 -1.62 9.97
CA ALA A 52 -6.98 -0.41 10.77
C ALA A 52 -5.91 0.53 10.21
N VAL A 53 -4.75 -0.01 9.81
CA VAL A 53 -3.66 0.78 9.22
C VAL A 53 -4.08 1.38 7.88
N ASN A 54 -4.72 0.60 7.01
CA ASN A 54 -5.16 1.10 5.69
C ASN A 54 -6.26 2.16 5.81
N CYS A 55 -7.24 1.96 6.70
CA CYS A 55 -8.26 2.97 7.01
C CYS A 55 -7.62 4.28 7.50
N PHE A 56 -6.66 4.19 8.44
CA PHE A 56 -5.94 5.36 8.93
C PHE A 56 -5.18 6.08 7.82
N LEU A 57 -4.48 5.34 6.95
CA LEU A 57 -3.76 5.93 5.81
C LEU A 57 -4.70 6.66 4.85
N ILE A 58 -5.85 6.07 4.51
CA ILE A 58 -6.86 6.70 3.63
C ILE A 58 -7.32 8.05 4.20
N VAL A 59 -7.62 8.10 5.49
CA VAL A 59 -8.05 9.34 6.17
C VAL A 59 -6.94 10.39 6.11
N ILE A 60 -5.71 10.03 6.48
CA ILE A 60 -4.56 10.95 6.47
C ILE A 60 -4.31 11.51 5.06
N PHE A 61 -4.33 10.66 4.02
CA PHE A 61 -4.13 11.12 2.65
C PHE A 61 -5.25 12.04 2.17
N SER A 62 -6.50 11.75 2.55
CA SER A 62 -7.65 12.58 2.20
C SER A 62 -7.51 13.98 2.81
N ILE A 63 -7.10 14.05 4.08
CA ILE A 63 -6.79 15.32 4.77
C ILE A 63 -5.67 16.08 4.05
N LEU A 64 -4.57 15.40 3.70
CA LEU A 64 -3.42 15.99 3.01
C LEU A 64 -3.74 16.57 1.62
N ILE A 65 -4.77 16.04 0.94
CA ILE A 65 -5.19 16.49 -0.39
C ILE A 65 -6.21 17.63 -0.30
N ILE A 66 -7.18 17.51 0.60
CA ILE A 66 -8.30 18.45 0.72
C ILE A 66 -7.86 19.74 1.42
N GLU A 67 -7.11 19.63 2.51
CA GLU A 67 -6.74 20.78 3.31
C GLU A 67 -5.46 21.45 2.80
N LYS A 68 -5.45 22.79 2.76
CA LYS A 68 -4.23 23.58 2.57
C LYS A 68 -3.39 23.56 3.85
N ILE A 69 -2.78 22.42 4.13
CA ILE A 69 -1.88 22.26 5.27
C ILE A 69 -0.55 22.97 4.99
N ASN A 70 0.07 23.48 6.06
CA ASN A 70 1.41 24.05 6.01
C ASN A 70 2.43 23.02 5.47
N LYS A 71 3.29 23.44 4.53
CA LYS A 71 4.33 22.60 3.92
C LYS A 71 5.21 21.86 4.92
N LYS A 72 5.50 22.45 6.09
CA LYS A 72 6.29 21.78 7.15
C LYS A 72 5.54 20.58 7.74
N ILE A 73 4.25 20.75 8.02
CA ILE A 73 3.38 19.69 8.56
C ILE A 73 3.16 18.62 7.49
N GLN A 74 2.94 19.01 6.23
CA GLN A 74 2.82 18.07 5.13
C GLN A 74 4.07 17.19 4.98
N LYS A 75 5.27 17.78 5.00
CA LYS A 75 6.54 17.00 4.97
C LYS A 75 6.68 16.10 6.19
N PHE A 76 6.30 16.58 7.37
CA PHE A 76 6.31 15.76 8.59
C PHE A 76 5.38 14.54 8.46
N LEU A 77 4.13 14.73 8.04
CA LEU A 77 3.18 13.63 7.84
C LEU A 77 3.66 12.64 6.77
N LEU A 78 4.25 13.13 5.67
CA LEU A 78 4.86 12.26 4.66
C LEU A 78 6.02 11.43 5.22
N ILE A 79 6.90 12.01 6.03
CA ILE A 79 8.07 11.27 6.53
C ILE A 79 7.66 10.31 7.65
N PHE A 80 6.83 10.76 8.59
CA PHE A 80 6.55 10.02 9.83
C PHE A 80 5.30 9.12 9.74
N ILE A 81 4.42 9.31 8.77
CA ILE A 81 3.25 8.44 8.59
C ILE A 81 3.36 7.63 7.31
N PHE A 82 3.65 8.28 6.19
CA PHE A 82 3.66 7.58 4.90
C PHE A 82 4.80 6.56 4.79
N ILE A 83 6.04 6.93 5.17
CA ILE A 83 7.16 5.97 5.09
C ILE A 83 6.93 4.76 6.00
N PRO A 84 6.58 4.91 7.30
CA PRO A 84 6.27 3.76 8.14
C PRO A 84 5.08 2.95 7.65
N GLY A 85 4.03 3.60 7.11
CA GLY A 85 2.89 2.90 6.52
C GLY A 85 3.28 2.01 5.34
N ARG A 86 4.21 2.47 4.49
CA ARG A 86 4.74 1.65 3.39
C ARG A 86 5.64 0.52 3.88
N LEU A 87 6.47 0.77 4.89
CA LEU A 87 7.26 -0.30 5.52
C LEU A 87 6.35 -1.36 6.17
N PHE A 88 5.25 -0.94 6.77
CA PHE A 88 4.23 -1.84 7.28
C PHE A 88 3.62 -2.70 6.16
N SER A 89 3.26 -2.12 5.00
CA SER A 89 2.78 -2.91 3.85
C SER A 89 3.80 -3.96 3.38
N VAL A 90 5.10 -3.63 3.38
CA VAL A 90 6.15 -4.61 3.03
C VAL A 90 6.25 -5.71 4.10
N ALA A 91 6.25 -5.33 5.39
CA ALA A 91 6.27 -6.29 6.49
C ALA A 91 5.01 -7.20 6.46
N TRP A 92 3.86 -6.63 6.12
CA TRP A 92 2.60 -7.34 5.93
C TRP A 92 2.74 -8.42 4.87
N VAL A 93 3.24 -8.09 3.68
CA VAL A 93 3.42 -9.06 2.60
C VAL A 93 4.33 -10.21 3.03
N ILE A 94 5.44 -9.91 3.73
CA ILE A 94 6.38 -10.94 4.19
C ILE A 94 5.72 -11.84 5.24
N VAL A 95 5.14 -11.25 6.29
CA VAL A 95 4.58 -12.00 7.43
C VAL A 95 3.32 -12.76 7.01
N GLY A 96 2.42 -12.11 6.26
CA GLY A 96 1.22 -12.72 5.72
C GLY A 96 1.55 -13.91 4.81
N SER A 97 2.55 -13.78 3.93
CA SER A 97 3.00 -14.90 3.09
C SER A 97 3.60 -16.05 3.91
N LEU A 98 4.37 -15.75 4.97
CA LEU A 98 4.91 -16.78 5.85
C LEU A 98 3.82 -17.55 6.58
N TRP A 99 2.69 -16.93 6.90
CA TRP A 99 1.58 -17.64 7.54
C TRP A 99 0.72 -18.40 6.56
N GLU A 100 0.49 -17.81 5.39
CA GLU A 100 -0.27 -18.40 4.30
C GLU A 100 0.37 -19.72 3.82
N PHE A 101 1.67 -19.70 3.50
CA PHE A 101 2.33 -20.83 2.82
C PHE A 101 2.99 -21.85 3.75
N LYS A 102 2.97 -21.64 5.08
CA LYS A 102 3.67 -22.54 6.02
C LYS A 102 2.81 -23.71 6.50
N SER A 103 1.47 -23.60 6.50
CA SER A 103 0.59 -24.75 6.72
C SER A 103 -0.84 -24.46 6.26
N ASP A 104 -1.49 -25.46 5.67
CA ASP A 104 -2.84 -25.36 5.11
C ASP A 104 -3.94 -25.39 6.19
N ASP A 105 -3.58 -25.56 7.46
CA ASP A 105 -4.52 -25.83 8.57
C ASP A 105 -5.61 -24.75 8.75
N CYS A 106 -5.34 -23.49 8.37
CA CYS A 106 -6.29 -22.40 8.54
C CYS A 106 -7.37 -22.36 7.43
N TYR A 107 -7.19 -23.12 6.34
CA TYR A 107 -8.20 -23.27 5.28
C TYR A 107 -9.48 -23.92 5.80
N ASP A 108 -9.35 -24.99 6.59
CA ASP A 108 -10.50 -25.77 7.06
C ASP A 108 -11.29 -25.06 8.17
N ASP A 109 -10.59 -24.32 9.05
CA ASP A 109 -11.20 -23.67 10.22
C ASP A 109 -11.70 -22.24 9.93
N PHE A 110 -11.06 -21.52 8.99
CA PHE A 110 -11.37 -20.12 8.70
C PHE A 110 -11.16 -19.76 7.21
N TYR A 111 -11.79 -20.52 6.33
CA TYR A 111 -11.67 -20.39 4.88
C TYR A 111 -11.85 -18.94 4.37
N ASN A 112 -12.88 -18.23 4.84
CA ASN A 112 -13.18 -16.88 4.34
C ASN A 112 -12.08 -15.87 4.68
N GLY A 113 -11.54 -15.93 5.89
CA GLY A 113 -10.43 -15.05 6.29
C GLY A 113 -9.12 -15.44 5.64
N TRP A 114 -8.86 -16.74 5.50
CA TRP A 114 -7.73 -17.26 4.72
C TRP A 114 -7.78 -16.75 3.27
N ALA A 115 -8.92 -16.91 2.58
CA ALA A 115 -9.09 -16.47 1.20
C ALA A 115 -8.92 -14.94 1.05
N LEU A 116 -9.39 -14.15 2.02
CA LEU A 116 -9.18 -12.70 2.04
C LEU A 116 -7.72 -12.31 2.28
N ASN A 117 -7.02 -13.03 3.18
CA ASN A 117 -5.59 -12.83 3.38
C ASN A 117 -4.82 -13.11 2.10
N LEU A 118 -5.10 -14.22 1.41
CA LEU A 118 -4.48 -14.53 0.12
C LEU A 118 -4.77 -13.46 -0.93
N ALA A 119 -6.02 -13.03 -1.05
CA ALA A 119 -6.42 -12.04 -2.05
C ALA A 119 -5.76 -10.67 -1.81
N THR A 120 -5.66 -10.24 -0.55
CA THR A 120 -4.95 -9.00 -0.20
C THR A 120 -3.45 -9.11 -0.49
N LEU A 121 -2.82 -10.24 -0.18
CA LEU A 121 -1.42 -10.50 -0.51
C LEU A 121 -1.15 -10.42 -2.02
N ILE A 122 -2.01 -11.01 -2.85
CA ILE A 122 -1.89 -10.95 -4.32
C ILE A 122 -1.91 -9.50 -4.80
N VAL A 123 -2.86 -8.70 -4.32
CA VAL A 123 -2.98 -7.29 -4.70
C VAL A 123 -1.76 -6.50 -4.22
N ASP A 124 -1.27 -6.75 -3.02
CA ASP A 124 -0.07 -6.09 -2.51
C ASP A 124 1.19 -6.46 -3.33
N TYR A 125 1.34 -7.71 -3.77
CA TYR A 125 2.43 -8.11 -4.67
C TYR A 125 2.36 -7.40 -6.03
N ILE A 126 1.16 -7.31 -6.63
CA ILE A 126 0.95 -6.56 -7.87
C ILE A 126 1.31 -5.09 -7.68
N SER A 127 0.91 -4.50 -6.55
CA SER A 127 1.18 -3.11 -6.18
C SER A 127 2.68 -2.83 -6.10
N ILE A 128 3.43 -3.72 -5.41
CA ILE A 128 4.88 -3.63 -5.27
C ILE A 128 5.55 -3.76 -6.66
N GLY A 129 5.13 -4.73 -7.46
CA GLY A 129 5.64 -4.92 -8.82
C GLY A 129 5.42 -3.69 -9.71
N ALA A 130 4.20 -3.14 -9.71
CA ALA A 130 3.87 -1.93 -10.47
C ALA A 130 4.70 -0.72 -10.01
N PHE A 131 4.95 -0.58 -8.72
CA PHE A 131 5.80 0.48 -8.16
C PHE A 131 7.24 0.37 -8.67
N PHE A 132 7.85 -0.82 -8.64
CA PHE A 132 9.19 -1.03 -9.18
C PHE A 132 9.26 -0.76 -10.69
N CYS A 133 8.27 -1.20 -11.47
CA CYS A 133 8.18 -0.89 -12.90
C CYS A 133 8.15 0.62 -13.17
N LEU A 134 7.37 1.37 -12.38
CA LEU A 134 7.29 2.83 -12.49
C LEU A 134 8.61 3.52 -12.14
N LEU A 135 9.30 3.07 -11.08
CA LEU A 135 10.64 3.58 -10.74
C LEU A 135 11.66 3.32 -11.84
N CYS A 136 11.66 2.13 -12.43
CA CYS A 136 12.51 1.79 -13.57
C CYS A 136 12.23 2.70 -14.78
N TYR A 137 10.95 2.93 -15.09
CA TYR A 137 10.55 3.84 -16.17
C TYR A 137 11.05 5.27 -15.94
N ILE A 138 10.85 5.83 -14.75
CA ILE A 138 11.32 7.17 -14.38
C ILE A 138 12.85 7.26 -14.46
N GLY A 139 13.56 6.22 -13.99
CA GLY A 139 15.02 6.14 -14.06
C GLY A 139 15.53 6.19 -15.50
N MET A 140 14.94 5.38 -16.40
CA MET A 140 15.29 5.38 -17.82
C MET A 140 15.02 6.73 -18.50
N CYS A 141 13.86 7.36 -18.24
CA CYS A 141 13.54 8.69 -18.78
C CYS A 141 14.53 9.75 -18.30
N SER A 142 14.96 9.67 -17.04
CA SER A 142 15.94 10.60 -16.47
C SER A 142 17.31 10.44 -17.14
N CYS A 143 17.78 9.20 -17.35
CA CYS A 143 19.01 8.92 -18.06
C CYS A 143 18.98 9.42 -19.51
N LEU A 144 17.89 9.17 -20.24
CA LEU A 144 17.71 9.67 -21.61
C LEU A 144 17.77 11.19 -21.66
N THR A 145 17.08 11.88 -20.74
CA THR A 145 17.06 13.34 -20.67
C THR A 145 18.46 13.91 -20.43
N HIS A 146 19.25 13.28 -19.54
CA HIS A 146 20.64 13.68 -19.32
C HIS A 146 21.54 13.49 -20.56
N MET A 147 21.39 12.37 -21.29
CA MET A 147 22.13 12.14 -22.53
C MET A 147 21.80 13.18 -23.61
N PHE A 148 20.53 13.49 -23.83
CA PHE A 148 20.12 14.52 -24.81
C PHE A 148 20.59 15.92 -24.42
N ARG A 149 20.66 16.23 -23.12
CA ARG A 149 21.14 17.53 -22.63
C ARG A 149 22.65 17.69 -22.81
N GLY A 150 23.42 16.63 -22.60
CA GLY A 150 24.87 16.60 -22.88
C GLY A 150 25.17 16.72 -24.37
N TRP A 151 24.38 16.07 -25.23
CA TRP A 151 24.58 16.13 -26.68
C TRP A 151 24.39 17.56 -27.24
N LYS A 152 23.42 18.32 -26.72
CA LYS A 152 23.16 19.72 -27.07
C LYS A 152 24.24 20.73 -26.67
N ILE A 153 25.18 20.36 -25.81
CA ILE A 153 26.29 21.25 -25.37
C ILE A 153 27.53 21.00 -26.24
N THR A 154 27.57 19.89 -26.99
CA THR A 154 28.74 19.44 -27.75
C THR A 154 28.64 19.75 -29.24
N PHE A 155 27.47 20.19 -29.72
CA PHE A 155 27.17 20.63 -31.08
C PHE A 155 26.53 22.01 -31.05
#